data_AF-A0A958G602-F1
#
_entry.id   AF-A0A958G602-F1
#
_cell.length_a   1.000
_cell.length_b   1.000
_cell.length_c   1.000
_cell.angle_alpha   90.00
_cell.angle_beta   90.00
_cell.angle_gamma   90.00
#
_symmetry.space_group_name_H-M   'P 1'
#
loop_
_entity.id
_entity.type
_entity.pdbx_description
1 polymer ?
#
loop_
_entity_poly.entity_id
_entity_poly.type
_entity_poly.pdbx_seq_one_letter_code
_entity_poly.pdbx_strand_id
1 'polypeptide(L)'
;ELAENGFVLSYNLVRDFQYLAPQFADYPGSVKKFSKPDGSFYEMDEIWQQPDLAATLRRIAEKGRDGFYKGKTAEIFETEMKANGGLITRADLAAYQA
;
A
#
# COMPACT_ATOMS: atom_id res chain seq x y z
N GLU A 1 8.22 -12.38 -1.13
CA GLU A 1 7.39 -13.61 -1.09
C GLU A 1 6.00 -13.34 -0.50
N LEU A 2 5.85 -13.03 0.80
CA LEU A 2 4.52 -12.87 1.43
C LEU A 2 3.60 -11.84 0.77
N ALA A 3 4.11 -10.67 0.35
CA ALA A 3 3.28 -9.68 -0.34
C ALA A 3 2.79 -10.17 -1.71
N GLU A 4 3.58 -11.02 -2.38
CA GLU A 4 3.28 -11.52 -3.74
C GLU A 4 2.38 -12.74 -3.68
N ASN A 5 2.76 -13.74 -2.89
CA ASN A 5 2.03 -15.00 -2.77
C ASN A 5 0.84 -14.90 -1.81
N GLY A 6 0.87 -13.91 -0.91
CA GLY A 6 -0.11 -13.71 0.13
C GLY A 6 0.18 -14.52 1.39
N PHE A 7 -0.61 -14.29 2.41
CA PHE A 7 -0.62 -15.08 3.63
C PHE A 7 -2.05 -15.20 4.17
N VAL A 8 -2.26 -16.22 5.01
CA VAL A 8 -3.55 -16.51 5.63
C VAL A 8 -3.89 -15.43 6.66
N LEU A 9 -5.06 -14.83 6.52
CA LEU A 9 -5.52 -13.80 7.44
C LEU A 9 -5.89 -14.39 8.80
N SER A 10 -5.34 -13.78 9.85
CA SER A 10 -5.73 -14.09 11.23
C SER A 10 -7.01 -13.34 11.61
N TYR A 11 -7.70 -13.87 12.62
CA TYR A 11 -8.88 -13.22 13.20
C TYR A 11 -8.64 -11.75 13.57
N ASN A 12 -7.49 -11.44 14.20
CA ASN A 12 -7.17 -10.08 14.62
C ASN A 12 -7.01 -9.15 13.42
N LEU A 13 -6.32 -9.60 12.36
CA LEU A 13 -6.07 -8.76 11.18
C LEU A 13 -7.37 -8.45 10.41
N VAL A 14 -8.28 -9.42 10.30
CA VAL A 14 -9.62 -9.18 9.71
C VAL A 14 -10.41 -8.18 10.53
N ARG A 15 -10.36 -8.29 11.85
CA ARG A 15 -11.01 -7.32 12.74
C ARG A 15 -10.44 -5.92 12.60
N ASP A 16 -9.13 -5.78 12.44
CA ASP A 16 -8.50 -4.49 12.19
C ASP A 16 -8.96 -3.88 10.86
N PHE A 17 -9.08 -4.69 9.79
CA PHE A 17 -9.60 -4.22 8.50
C PHE A 17 -11.03 -3.67 8.63
N GLN A 18 -11.91 -4.42 9.31
CA GLN A 18 -13.30 -4.01 9.53
C GLN A 18 -13.40 -2.76 10.42
N TYR A 19 -12.58 -2.69 11.47
CA TYR A 19 -12.56 -1.55 12.39
C TYR A 19 -12.06 -0.27 11.72
N LEU A 20 -11.07 -0.37 10.83
CA LEU A 20 -10.48 0.76 10.12
C LEU A 20 -11.24 1.13 8.84
N ALA A 21 -12.12 0.27 8.33
CA ALA A 21 -12.87 0.51 7.10
C ALA A 21 -13.57 1.89 7.01
N PRO A 22 -14.20 2.41 8.08
CA PRO A 22 -14.79 3.75 8.05
C PRO A 22 -13.75 4.87 7.81
N GLN A 23 -12.52 4.69 8.29
CA GLN A 23 -11.43 5.66 8.09
C GLN A 23 -10.86 5.60 6.67
N PHE A 24 -11.05 4.48 5.98
CA PHE A 24 -10.61 4.30 4.59
C PHE A 24 -11.61 4.78 3.55
N ALA A 25 -12.84 5.10 3.94
CA ALA A 25 -13.96 5.37 3.02
C ALA A 25 -13.62 6.45 1.97
N ASP A 26 -12.88 7.49 2.36
CA ASP A 26 -12.51 8.60 1.48
C ASP A 26 -11.25 8.33 0.63
N TYR A 27 -10.62 7.16 0.79
CA TYR A 27 -9.36 6.78 0.15
C TYR A 27 -9.54 5.53 -0.72
N PRO A 28 -9.85 5.68 -2.02
CA PRO A 28 -10.12 4.55 -2.92
C PRO A 28 -9.00 3.51 -2.97
N GLY A 29 -7.73 3.93 -2.86
CA GLY A 29 -6.58 3.04 -2.79
C GLY A 29 -6.62 2.14 -1.55
N SER A 30 -7.04 2.68 -0.40
CA SER A 30 -7.18 1.92 0.84
C SER A 30 -8.36 0.96 0.77
N VAL A 31 -9.53 1.41 0.30
CA VAL A 31 -10.71 0.53 0.11
C VAL A 31 -10.35 -0.65 -0.81
N LYS A 32 -9.70 -0.39 -1.94
CA LYS A 32 -9.25 -1.44 -2.88
C LYS A 32 -8.30 -2.44 -2.23
N LYS A 33 -7.43 -2.00 -1.31
CA LYS A 33 -6.40 -2.86 -0.70
C LYS A 33 -6.95 -3.73 0.44
N PHE A 34 -7.85 -3.17 1.24
CA PHE A 34 -8.32 -3.76 2.50
C PHE A 34 -9.74 -4.34 2.44
N SER A 35 -10.42 -4.23 1.29
CA SER A 35 -11.67 -4.93 0.97
C SER A 35 -11.52 -5.88 -0.23
N LYS A 36 -12.47 -6.79 -0.39
CA LYS A 36 -12.57 -7.64 -1.58
C LYS A 36 -13.10 -6.83 -2.78
N PRO A 37 -12.87 -7.29 -4.03
CA PRO A 37 -13.29 -6.56 -5.24
C PRO A 37 -14.79 -6.28 -5.34
N ASP A 38 -15.62 -7.10 -4.68
CA ASP A 38 -17.07 -6.94 -4.59
C ASP A 38 -17.51 -5.96 -3.48
N GLY A 39 -16.56 -5.37 -2.76
CA GLY A 39 -16.80 -4.45 -1.64
C GLY A 39 -17.02 -5.13 -0.29
N SER A 40 -17.08 -6.46 -0.24
CA SER A 40 -17.18 -7.19 1.03
C SER A 40 -15.86 -7.22 1.79
N PHE A 41 -15.90 -7.53 3.08
CA PHE A 41 -14.69 -7.67 3.89
C PHE A 41 -14.04 -9.03 3.69
N TYR A 42 -12.72 -9.06 3.85
CA TYR A 42 -12.02 -10.33 3.99
C TYR A 42 -12.48 -11.07 5.25
N GLU A 43 -12.38 -12.39 5.21
CA GLU A 43 -12.67 -13.30 6.32
C GLU A 43 -11.40 -14.00 6.81
N MET A 44 -11.47 -14.58 8.01
CA MET A 44 -10.35 -15.38 8.52
C MET A 44 -10.11 -16.58 7.62
N ASP A 45 -8.87 -17.06 7.62
CA ASP A 45 -8.42 -18.17 6.77
C ASP A 45 -8.38 -17.88 5.25
N GLU A 46 -8.81 -16.69 4.80
CA GLU A 46 -8.60 -16.25 3.42
C GLU A 46 -7.13 -15.83 3.16
N ILE A 47 -6.67 -15.98 1.92
CA ILE A 47 -5.34 -15.55 1.49
C ILE A 47 -5.37 -14.09 1.05
N TRP A 48 -4.60 -13.24 1.74
CA TRP A 48 -4.49 -11.83 1.41
C TRP A 48 -3.19 -11.51 0.68
N GLN A 49 -3.33 -11.10 -0.59
CA GLN A 49 -2.22 -10.72 -1.46
C GLN A 49 -2.07 -9.19 -1.58
N GLN A 50 -0.84 -8.74 -1.84
CA GLN A 50 -0.47 -7.33 -1.89
C GLN A 50 0.45 -7.03 -3.09
N PRO A 51 -0.02 -7.20 -4.34
CA PRO A 51 0.83 -7.09 -5.53
C PRO A 51 1.51 -5.72 -5.68
N ASP A 52 0.84 -4.62 -5.33
CA ASP A 52 1.42 -3.26 -5.36
C ASP A 52 2.55 -3.09 -4.34
N LEU A 53 2.39 -3.67 -3.15
CA LEU A 53 3.44 -3.71 -2.14
C LEU A 53 4.60 -4.61 -2.59
N ALA A 54 4.31 -5.78 -3.18
CA ALA A 54 5.33 -6.67 -3.72
C ALA A 54 6.17 -5.99 -4.79
N ALA A 55 5.54 -5.26 -5.71
CA ALA A 55 6.24 -4.47 -6.73
C ALA A 55 7.12 -3.39 -6.10
N THR A 56 6.66 -2.75 -5.01
CA THR A 56 7.44 -1.74 -4.28
C THR A 56 8.64 -2.34 -3.57
N LEU A 57 8.46 -3.45 -2.86
CA LEU A 57 9.54 -4.19 -2.19
C LEU A 57 10.56 -4.73 -3.19
N ARG A 58 10.12 -5.17 -4.37
CA ARG A 58 11.02 -5.60 -5.46
C ARG A 58 11.91 -4.45 -5.93
N ARG A 59 11.34 -3.25 -6.13
CA ARG A 59 12.13 -2.06 -6.49
C ARG A 59 13.17 -1.72 -5.43
N ILE A 60 12.83 -1.86 -4.14
CA ILE A 60 13.77 -1.67 -3.03
C ILE A 60 14.87 -2.73 -3.05
N ALA A 61 14.51 -4.00 -3.25
CA ALA A 61 15.49 -5.09 -3.30
C ALA A 61 16.50 -4.89 -4.45
N GLU A 62 16.04 -4.43 -5.62
CA GLU A 62 16.87 -4.21 -6.81
C GLU A 62 17.72 -2.93 -6.74
N LYS A 63 17.20 -1.86 -6.13
CA LYS A 63 17.79 -0.50 -6.22
C LYS A 63 18.15 0.11 -4.87
N GLY A 64 18.02 -0.65 -3.79
CA GLY A 64 18.19 -0.18 -2.42
C GLY A 64 17.25 0.99 -2.09
N ARG A 65 17.77 1.98 -1.36
CA ARG A 65 17.05 3.21 -0.97
C ARG A 65 16.37 3.89 -2.17
N ASP A 66 17.06 3.96 -3.30
CA ASP A 66 16.54 4.66 -4.48
C ASP A 66 15.34 3.95 -5.12
N GLY A 67 15.11 2.68 -4.80
CA GLY A 67 13.90 1.95 -5.17
C GLY A 67 12.61 2.47 -4.51
N PHE A 68 12.74 3.16 -3.37
CA PHE A 68 11.64 3.81 -2.66
C PHE A 68 11.63 5.32 -2.87
N TYR A 69 12.75 5.98 -2.62
CA TYR A 69 12.82 7.45 -2.56
C TYR A 69 13.02 8.13 -3.92
N LYS A 70 13.25 7.37 -5.00
CA LYS A 70 13.43 7.90 -6.36
C LYS A 70 12.65 7.06 -7.39
N GLY A 71 12.71 7.51 -8.65
CA GLY A 71 12.13 6.81 -9.80
C GLY A 71 10.65 6.51 -9.64
N LYS A 72 10.23 5.31 -10.04
CA LYS A 72 8.81 4.94 -10.16
C LYS A 72 8.01 5.08 -8.85
N THR A 73 8.59 4.71 -7.71
CA THR A 73 7.88 4.83 -6.41
C THR A 73 7.66 6.30 -6.07
N ALA A 74 8.69 7.14 -6.21
CA ALA A 74 8.57 8.57 -5.95
C ALA A 74 7.60 9.28 -6.92
N GLU A 75 7.53 8.84 -8.18
CA GLU A 75 6.51 9.32 -9.13
C GLU A 75 5.09 8.98 -8.67
N ILE A 76 4.85 7.74 -8.24
CA ILE A 76 3.53 7.34 -7.71
C ILE A 76 3.15 8.21 -6.50
N PHE A 77 4.08 8.44 -5.58
CA PHE A 77 3.85 9.32 -4.43
C PHE A 77 3.44 10.74 -4.85
N GLU A 78 4.21 11.38 -5.73
CA GLU A 78 3.89 12.76 -6.15
C GLU A 78 2.55 12.82 -6.91
N THR A 79 2.24 11.83 -7.74
CA THR A 79 0.94 11.75 -8.44
C THR A 79 -0.22 11.65 -7.45
N GLU A 80 -0.14 10.73 -6.49
CA GLU A 80 -1.19 10.54 -5.48
C GLU A 80 -1.32 11.76 -4.56
N MET A 81 -0.20 12.36 -4.15
CA MET A 81 -0.21 13.57 -3.33
C MET A 81 -0.89 14.72 -4.08
N LYS A 82 -0.52 14.99 -5.33
CA LYS A 82 -1.16 16.04 -6.13
C LYS A 82 -2.65 15.79 -6.34
N ALA A 83 -3.05 14.54 -6.59
CA ALA A 83 -4.46 14.19 -6.80
C ALA A 83 -5.33 14.42 -5.55
N ASN A 84 -4.76 14.28 -4.35
CA ASN A 84 -5.47 14.34 -3.08
C ASN A 84 -5.13 15.58 -2.23
N GLY A 85 -4.49 16.60 -2.81
CA GLY A 85 -4.13 17.84 -2.09
C GLY A 85 -2.98 17.69 -1.08
N GLY A 86 -2.20 16.62 -1.18
CA GLY A 86 -0.99 16.39 -0.39
C GLY A 86 0.21 17.23 -0.86
N LEU A 87 1.18 17.39 0.03
CA LEU A 87 2.33 18.31 -0.14
C LEU A 87 3.64 17.62 -0.55
N ILE A 88 3.71 16.29 -0.41
CA ILE A 88 4.97 15.56 -0.64
C ILE A 88 5.25 15.44 -2.13
N THR A 89 6.45 15.84 -2.53
CA THR A 89 6.95 15.77 -3.91
C THR A 89 8.10 14.78 -4.05
N ARG A 90 8.50 14.50 -5.30
CA ARG A 90 9.73 13.74 -5.58
C ARG A 90 10.99 14.42 -5.01
N ALA A 91 11.00 15.74 -4.90
CA ALA A 91 12.13 16.47 -4.33
C ALA A 91 12.25 16.22 -2.82
N ASP A 92 11.12 16.22 -2.10
CA ASP A 92 11.09 15.91 -0.67
C ASP A 92 11.57 14.49 -0.38
N LEU A 93 11.09 13.52 -1.17
CA LEU A 93 11.53 12.13 -1.05
C LEU A 93 13.03 11.96 -1.35
N ALA A 94 13.53 12.64 -2.39
CA ALA A 94 14.95 12.57 -2.73
C ALA A 94 15.85 13.13 -1.61
N ALA A 95 15.40 14.21 -0.95
CA ALA A 95 16.12 14.91 0.12
C ALA A 95 16.11 14.18 1.47
N TYR A 96 15.27 13.15 1.66
CA TYR A 96 15.15 12.45 2.93
C TYR A 96 16.45 11.72 3.35
N GLN A 97 16.87 11.93 4.60
CA GLN A 97 18.02 11.28 5.23
C GLN A 97 17.64 10.84 6.66
N ALA A 98 18.13 9.66 7.07
CA ALA A 98 17.84 9.04 8.37
C ALA A 98 18.72 9.59 9.50
#